data_AF-A0A2G5V0H1-F1
#
_entry.id   AF-A0A2G5V0H1-F1
#
_cell.length_a   1.000
_cell.length_b   1.000
_cell.length_c   1.000
_cell.angle_alpha   90.00
_cell.angle_beta   90.00
_cell.angle_gamma   90.00
#
_symmetry.space_group_name_H-M   'P 1'
#
loop_
_entity.id
_entity.type
_entity.pdbx_description
1 polymer ?
#
loop_
_entity_poly.entity_id
_entity_poly.type
_entity_poly.pdbx_seq_one_letter_code
_entity_poly.pdbx_strand_id
1 'polypeptide(L)'
;MSLPSDDVVVAESSIRENWSQRAENVDGDEQLADYLAHMRLVDQNTFQIVLPTLCIVAEKDITDARKKDLEGICADVLLDPESSRPSRRAVLACLKVFRSGSAWTDFYTLIEALEEPQFHIIRPVLPRFEALLNAVRDGRIEFIWLRIALSRAVCHTNGWIRVWAIEKSASIDCSILEKNHEFITSFIIPNLNNNDVFWRQLEKEKLEEFLVQLGATINSIKSAPGFLRNLLTSIGALSCPTAIFFVVSTLTSISCSEILNDEDVALMRQVVLRARYIPHKSIRVTTIRNLVMFYANVTRLSSVVLEELCNLIGYFSQDATSAMVESTFLQIHRIIISTEYKSFEEPNVMNLQEKLLNDAKNLGLHSKIWWLSMGTDQALQEKMLSKIQLEVSETLGEETPTDLSIQLFLLKERPSNVICKDDVMECMKNELGEYILTRIVSNEGTKREFELLHSLYIPLFTKYCSHLFSPFALAVIKMLTEIKSCESAAFMLTFFDAIVENVADDHLEVLSQGFLDYLGGKDVIGMKRQKKSVEEYDTKEFNAIVAILHSLRIKLLNKYVSEH
;
A
#
# COMPACT_ATOMS: atom_id res chain seq x y z
N MET A 1 -7.26 -59.40 -43.10
CA MET A 1 -7.46 -58.78 -41.78
C MET A 1 -7.68 -57.30 -42.02
N SER A 2 -8.95 -56.93 -42.11
CA SER A 2 -9.43 -55.55 -42.18
C SER A 2 -9.24 -54.90 -40.81
N LEU A 3 -8.49 -53.81 -40.77
CA LEU A 3 -8.48 -52.88 -39.64
C LEU A 3 -9.90 -52.29 -39.49
N PRO A 4 -10.46 -52.19 -38.27
CA PRO A 4 -11.70 -51.46 -38.08
C PRO A 4 -11.41 -49.97 -38.21
N SER A 5 -12.14 -49.32 -39.11
CA SER A 5 -12.20 -47.87 -39.26
C SER A 5 -13.14 -47.31 -38.18
N ASP A 6 -12.59 -47.00 -37.01
CA ASP A 6 -13.24 -46.14 -36.04
C ASP A 6 -13.03 -44.68 -36.44
N ASP A 7 -14.08 -44.08 -36.99
CA ASP A 7 -14.48 -42.67 -36.81
C ASP A 7 -15.73 -42.43 -37.66
N VAL A 8 -16.87 -42.97 -37.21
CA VAL A 8 -18.18 -42.54 -37.71
C VAL A 8 -18.41 -41.14 -37.13
N VAL A 9 -18.15 -40.12 -37.94
CA VAL A 9 -18.62 -38.74 -37.66
C VAL A 9 -20.15 -38.81 -37.61
N VAL A 10 -20.71 -38.92 -36.41
CA VAL A 10 -22.15 -38.88 -36.21
C VAL A 10 -22.61 -37.49 -36.63
N ALA A 11 -23.41 -37.41 -37.70
CA ALA A 11 -23.91 -36.13 -38.21
C ALA A 11 -24.70 -35.38 -37.11
N GLU A 12 -24.51 -34.07 -36.99
CA GLU A 12 -25.20 -33.23 -35.99
C GLU A 12 -26.73 -33.41 -35.99
N SER A 13 -27.31 -33.66 -37.18
CA SER A 13 -28.73 -33.96 -37.34
C SER A 13 -29.16 -35.23 -36.60
N SER A 14 -28.36 -36.28 -36.66
CA SER A 14 -28.62 -37.56 -35.97
C SER A 14 -28.53 -37.40 -34.45
N ILE A 15 -27.55 -36.62 -33.97
CA ILE A 15 -27.44 -36.28 -32.54
C ILE A 15 -28.70 -35.53 -32.09
N ARG A 16 -29.09 -34.48 -32.83
CA ARG A 16 -30.25 -33.65 -32.49
C ARG A 16 -31.56 -34.45 -32.49
N GLU A 17 -31.77 -35.30 -33.48
CA GLU A 17 -32.97 -36.16 -33.57
C GLU A 17 -33.05 -37.14 -32.39
N ASN A 18 -31.95 -37.82 -32.06
CA ASN A 18 -31.89 -38.75 -30.93
C ASN A 18 -32.23 -38.06 -29.60
N TRP A 19 -31.61 -36.90 -29.34
CA TRP A 19 -31.86 -36.15 -28.12
C TRP A 19 -33.26 -35.54 -28.06
N SER A 20 -33.82 -35.13 -29.20
CA SER A 20 -35.21 -34.65 -29.26
C SER A 20 -36.19 -35.77 -28.91
N GLN A 21 -35.98 -36.97 -29.47
CA GLN A 21 -36.79 -38.14 -29.13
C GLN A 21 -36.66 -38.53 -27.65
N ARG A 22 -35.45 -38.45 -27.07
CA ARG A 22 -35.24 -38.65 -25.64
C ARG A 22 -36.01 -37.62 -24.81
N ALA A 23 -35.94 -36.35 -25.17
CA ALA A 23 -36.64 -35.26 -24.49
C ALA A 23 -38.17 -35.42 -24.55
N GLU A 24 -38.71 -35.86 -25.70
CA GLU A 24 -40.14 -36.13 -25.87
C GLU A 24 -40.62 -37.26 -24.96
N ASN A 25 -39.79 -38.28 -24.75
CA ASN A 25 -40.09 -39.44 -23.91
C ASN A 25 -39.90 -39.21 -22.41
N VAL A 26 -39.35 -38.07 -22.00
CA VAL A 26 -39.25 -37.71 -20.57
C VAL A 26 -40.65 -37.55 -19.99
N ASP A 27 -40.95 -38.35 -18.98
CA ASP A 27 -42.18 -38.31 -18.20
C ASP A 27 -41.88 -38.29 -16.70
N GLY A 28 -42.18 -37.17 -16.06
CA GLY A 28 -41.96 -36.93 -14.64
C GLY A 28 -40.52 -36.53 -14.24
N ASP A 29 -40.39 -36.24 -12.95
CA ASP A 29 -39.20 -35.60 -12.36
C ASP A 29 -37.93 -36.48 -12.37
N GLU A 30 -38.05 -37.79 -12.16
CA GLU A 30 -36.89 -38.70 -12.12
C GLU A 30 -36.25 -38.84 -13.50
N GLN A 31 -37.07 -39.05 -14.54
CA GLN A 31 -36.57 -39.14 -15.91
C GLN A 31 -35.98 -37.81 -16.39
N LEU A 32 -36.54 -36.68 -15.96
CA LEU A 32 -35.95 -35.37 -16.23
C LEU A 32 -34.59 -35.22 -15.53
N ALA A 33 -34.48 -35.62 -14.27
CA ALA A 33 -33.20 -35.57 -13.55
C ALA A 33 -32.13 -36.41 -14.26
N ASP A 34 -32.47 -37.62 -14.67
CA ASP A 34 -31.59 -38.48 -15.45
C ASP A 34 -31.23 -37.83 -16.79
N TYR A 35 -32.21 -37.27 -17.51
CA TYR A 35 -31.98 -36.56 -18.77
C TYR A 35 -30.96 -35.42 -18.63
N LEU A 36 -31.15 -34.55 -17.63
CA LEU A 36 -30.26 -33.42 -17.36
C LEU A 36 -28.88 -33.88 -16.90
N ALA A 37 -28.79 -34.96 -16.12
CA ALA A 37 -27.53 -35.56 -15.72
C ALA A 37 -26.75 -36.10 -16.93
N HIS A 38 -27.41 -36.83 -17.83
CA HIS A 38 -26.79 -37.30 -19.07
C HIS A 38 -26.34 -36.14 -19.95
N MET A 39 -27.15 -35.07 -20.04
CA MET A 39 -26.79 -33.88 -20.80
C MET A 39 -25.54 -33.20 -20.24
N ARG A 40 -25.28 -33.23 -18.94
CA ARG A 40 -24.06 -32.67 -18.34
C ARG A 40 -22.80 -33.52 -18.56
N LEU A 41 -22.94 -34.79 -18.95
CA LEU A 41 -21.82 -35.72 -19.14
C LEU A 41 -21.30 -35.78 -20.58
N VAL A 42 -22.00 -35.17 -21.54
CA VAL A 42 -21.56 -35.14 -22.95
C VAL A 42 -20.45 -34.11 -23.15
N ASP A 43 -19.72 -34.24 -24.27
CA ASP A 43 -18.72 -33.26 -24.67
C ASP A 43 -19.34 -31.89 -25.02
N GLN A 44 -18.53 -30.83 -25.00
CA GLN A 44 -18.99 -29.47 -25.20
C GLN A 44 -19.71 -29.25 -26.55
N ASN A 45 -19.30 -29.94 -27.62
CA ASN A 45 -19.93 -29.80 -28.93
C ASN A 45 -21.32 -30.43 -28.94
N THR A 46 -21.42 -31.68 -28.46
CA THR A 46 -22.71 -32.36 -28.28
C THR A 46 -23.64 -31.55 -27.38
N PHE A 47 -23.11 -31.00 -26.27
CA PHE A 47 -23.88 -30.18 -25.35
C PHE A 47 -24.55 -28.99 -26.06
N GLN A 48 -23.80 -28.25 -26.87
CA GLN A 48 -24.33 -27.11 -27.63
C GLN A 48 -25.41 -27.52 -28.64
N ILE A 49 -25.24 -28.68 -29.30
CA ILE A 49 -26.21 -29.21 -30.28
C ILE A 49 -27.55 -29.54 -29.61
N VAL A 50 -27.51 -30.06 -28.37
CA VAL A 50 -28.70 -30.58 -27.67
C VAL A 50 -29.43 -29.54 -26.84
N LEU A 51 -28.83 -28.40 -26.50
CA LEU A 51 -29.49 -27.32 -25.71
C LEU A 51 -30.92 -26.95 -26.16
N PRO A 52 -31.27 -26.89 -27.46
CA PRO A 52 -32.64 -26.58 -27.89
C PRO A 52 -33.70 -27.55 -27.36
N THR A 53 -33.33 -28.81 -27.10
CA THR A 53 -34.23 -29.83 -26.53
C THR A 53 -34.68 -29.51 -25.11
N LEU A 54 -33.99 -28.59 -24.42
CA LEU A 54 -34.41 -28.11 -23.11
C LEU A 54 -35.81 -27.48 -23.13
N CYS A 55 -36.22 -26.89 -24.26
CA CYS A 55 -37.58 -26.35 -24.39
C CYS A 55 -38.64 -27.48 -24.31
N ILE A 56 -38.36 -28.64 -24.92
CA ILE A 56 -39.28 -29.79 -24.95
C ILE A 56 -39.49 -30.33 -23.53
N VAL A 57 -38.42 -30.49 -22.76
CA VAL A 57 -38.52 -30.97 -21.37
C VAL A 57 -39.07 -29.91 -20.41
N ALA A 58 -38.87 -28.61 -20.70
CA ALA A 58 -39.40 -27.52 -19.91
C ALA A 58 -40.93 -27.35 -20.03
N GLU A 59 -41.53 -27.82 -21.13
CA GLU A 59 -43.00 -27.83 -21.34
C GLU A 59 -43.70 -28.96 -20.58
N LYS A 60 -42.95 -29.93 -20.03
CA LYS A 60 -43.50 -31.05 -19.26
C LYS A 60 -44.02 -30.57 -17.90
N ASP A 61 -44.97 -31.32 -17.32
CA ASP A 61 -45.46 -31.04 -15.98
C ASP A 61 -44.42 -31.50 -14.94
N ILE A 62 -43.62 -30.55 -14.46
CA ILE A 62 -42.45 -30.79 -13.61
C ILE A 62 -42.50 -29.90 -12.37
N THR A 63 -41.93 -30.41 -11.27
CA THR A 63 -41.93 -29.67 -10.00
C THR A 63 -41.04 -28.43 -10.04
N ASP A 64 -41.25 -27.52 -9.09
CA ASP A 64 -40.41 -26.33 -8.93
C ASP A 64 -38.94 -26.67 -8.64
N ALA A 65 -38.66 -27.83 -8.02
CA ALA A 65 -37.30 -28.30 -7.82
C ALA A 65 -36.60 -28.58 -9.16
N ARG A 66 -37.29 -29.22 -10.12
CA ARG A 66 -36.73 -29.49 -11.44
C ARG A 66 -36.63 -28.25 -12.32
N LYS A 67 -37.56 -27.30 -12.16
CA LYS A 67 -37.41 -25.97 -12.78
C LYS A 67 -36.14 -25.28 -12.30
N LYS A 68 -35.77 -25.40 -11.02
CA LYS A 68 -34.49 -24.86 -10.51
C LYS A 68 -33.27 -25.55 -11.13
N ASP A 69 -33.32 -26.85 -11.40
CA ASP A 69 -32.22 -27.53 -12.11
C ASP A 69 -32.05 -27.02 -13.54
N LEU A 70 -33.16 -26.81 -14.25
CA LEU A 70 -33.18 -26.18 -15.58
C LEU A 70 -32.65 -24.75 -15.53
N GLU A 71 -33.04 -23.97 -14.52
CA GLU A 71 -32.52 -22.62 -14.29
C GLU A 71 -31.01 -22.62 -14.08
N GLY A 72 -30.48 -23.56 -13.29
CA GLY A 72 -29.05 -23.71 -13.08
C GLY A 72 -28.30 -23.90 -14.39
N ILE A 73 -28.76 -24.82 -15.24
CA ILE A 73 -28.15 -25.04 -16.57
C ILE A 73 -28.24 -23.79 -17.45
N CYS A 74 -29.39 -23.12 -17.45
CA CYS A 74 -29.56 -21.90 -18.24
C CYS A 74 -28.61 -20.79 -17.74
N ALA A 75 -28.46 -20.65 -16.42
CA ALA A 75 -27.54 -19.70 -15.81
C ALA A 75 -26.08 -20.02 -16.15
N ASP A 76 -25.68 -21.28 -16.07
CA ASP A 76 -24.33 -21.74 -16.43
C ASP A 76 -23.98 -21.38 -17.88
N VAL A 77 -24.88 -21.67 -18.83
CA VAL A 77 -24.70 -21.32 -20.25
C VAL A 77 -24.64 -19.80 -20.47
N LEU A 78 -25.45 -19.02 -19.74
CA LEU A 78 -25.47 -17.56 -19.89
C LEU A 78 -24.28 -16.86 -19.21
N LEU A 79 -23.70 -17.47 -18.17
CA LEU A 79 -22.49 -17.00 -17.50
C LEU A 79 -21.21 -17.39 -18.25
N ASP A 80 -21.23 -18.47 -19.02
CA ASP A 80 -20.09 -18.90 -19.83
C ASP A 80 -19.74 -17.85 -20.92
N PRO A 81 -18.54 -17.23 -20.85
CA PRO A 81 -18.10 -16.27 -21.85
C PRO A 81 -17.92 -16.89 -23.24
N GLU A 82 -17.60 -18.19 -23.31
CA GLU A 82 -17.38 -18.94 -24.56
C GLU A 82 -18.68 -19.50 -25.16
N SER A 83 -19.82 -19.27 -24.51
CA SER A 83 -21.11 -19.69 -25.03
C SER A 83 -21.38 -19.12 -26.42
N SER A 84 -21.99 -19.91 -27.30
CA SER A 84 -22.38 -19.42 -28.64
C SER A 84 -23.69 -18.63 -28.58
N ARG A 85 -23.91 -17.70 -29.52
CA ARG A 85 -25.20 -16.98 -29.64
C ARG A 85 -26.38 -17.95 -29.81
N PRO A 86 -26.31 -19.02 -30.63
CA PRO A 86 -27.35 -20.06 -30.67
C PRO A 86 -27.62 -20.73 -29.32
N SER A 87 -26.58 -21.10 -28.58
CA SER A 87 -26.69 -21.73 -27.25
C SER A 87 -27.43 -20.80 -26.26
N ARG A 88 -27.06 -19.52 -26.22
CA ARG A 88 -27.74 -18.52 -25.38
C ARG A 88 -29.21 -18.34 -25.77
N ARG A 89 -29.52 -18.27 -27.08
CA ARG A 89 -30.91 -18.18 -27.55
C ARG A 89 -31.73 -19.42 -27.17
N ALA A 90 -31.14 -20.61 -27.21
CA ALA A 90 -31.81 -21.85 -26.81
C ALA A 90 -32.19 -21.84 -25.33
N VAL A 91 -31.25 -21.46 -24.42
CA VAL A 91 -31.55 -21.42 -22.99
C VAL A 91 -32.49 -20.26 -22.61
N LEU A 92 -32.45 -19.13 -23.32
CA LEU A 92 -33.44 -18.06 -23.14
C LEU A 92 -34.84 -18.49 -23.59
N ALA A 93 -34.95 -19.25 -24.69
CA ALA A 93 -36.21 -19.83 -25.12
C ALA A 93 -36.75 -20.82 -24.08
N CYS A 94 -35.89 -21.69 -23.53
CA CYS A 94 -36.23 -22.61 -22.45
C CYS A 94 -36.77 -21.86 -21.21
N LEU A 95 -36.04 -20.84 -20.73
CA LEU A 95 -36.48 -20.04 -19.57
C LEU A 95 -37.87 -19.42 -19.78
N LYS A 96 -38.17 -18.91 -20.98
CA LYS A 96 -39.47 -18.30 -21.30
C LYS A 96 -40.65 -19.27 -21.22
N VAL A 97 -40.41 -20.58 -21.29
CA VAL A 97 -41.47 -21.60 -21.17
C VAL A 97 -42.09 -21.60 -19.77
N PHE A 98 -41.26 -21.48 -18.73
CA PHE A 98 -41.70 -21.68 -17.34
C PHE A 98 -41.47 -20.48 -16.43
N ARG A 99 -40.78 -19.42 -16.89
CA ARG A 99 -40.63 -18.15 -16.18
C ARG A 99 -41.30 -17.02 -16.94
N SER A 100 -42.20 -16.33 -16.24
CA SER A 100 -42.97 -15.22 -16.77
C SER A 100 -43.14 -14.12 -15.72
N GLY A 101 -43.65 -12.97 -16.16
CA GLY A 101 -43.83 -11.78 -15.31
C GLY A 101 -42.98 -10.60 -15.76
N SER A 102 -43.22 -9.44 -15.15
CA SER A 102 -42.58 -8.18 -15.57
C SER A 102 -41.06 -8.20 -15.39
N ALA A 103 -40.57 -8.69 -14.25
CA ALA A 103 -39.13 -8.78 -13.98
C ALA A 103 -38.40 -9.68 -14.99
N TRP A 104 -38.98 -10.84 -15.33
CA TRP A 104 -38.44 -11.72 -16.36
C TRP A 104 -38.50 -11.10 -17.76
N THR A 105 -39.57 -10.36 -18.07
CA THR A 105 -39.68 -9.62 -19.33
C THR A 105 -38.58 -8.57 -19.48
N ASP A 106 -38.29 -7.83 -18.40
CA ASP A 106 -37.18 -6.87 -18.35
C ASP A 106 -35.83 -7.56 -18.54
N PHE A 107 -35.64 -8.71 -17.90
CA PHE A 107 -34.43 -9.53 -18.03
C PHE A 107 -34.21 -10.00 -19.47
N TYR A 108 -35.21 -10.63 -20.10
CA TYR A 108 -35.11 -11.10 -21.48
C TYR A 108 -34.81 -9.95 -22.44
N THR A 109 -35.51 -8.83 -22.29
CA THR A 109 -35.29 -7.65 -23.13
C THR A 109 -33.87 -7.12 -23.00
N LEU A 110 -33.34 -7.07 -21.77
CA LEU A 110 -31.98 -6.59 -21.51
C LEU A 110 -30.92 -7.53 -22.10
N ILE A 111 -31.05 -8.84 -21.87
CA ILE A 111 -30.09 -9.83 -22.39
C ILE A 111 -30.10 -9.88 -23.91
N GLU A 112 -31.29 -9.88 -24.53
CA GLU A 112 -31.41 -9.87 -25.99
C GLU A 112 -30.83 -8.59 -26.60
N ALA A 113 -31.05 -7.43 -25.96
CA ALA A 113 -30.44 -6.17 -26.41
C ALA A 113 -28.91 -6.19 -26.30
N LEU A 114 -28.35 -6.79 -25.24
CA LEU A 114 -26.90 -6.90 -25.04
C LEU A 114 -26.19 -7.82 -26.08
N GLU A 115 -26.94 -8.53 -26.91
CA GLU A 115 -26.38 -9.26 -28.07
C GLU A 115 -26.17 -8.35 -29.29
N GLU A 116 -26.71 -7.14 -29.29
CA GLU A 116 -26.59 -6.18 -30.40
C GLU A 116 -25.28 -5.38 -30.31
N PRO A 117 -24.49 -5.26 -31.38
CA PRO A 117 -23.18 -4.59 -31.31
C PRO A 117 -23.28 -3.07 -31.12
N GLN A 118 -24.44 -2.47 -31.40
CA GLN A 118 -24.62 -1.04 -31.53
C GLN A 118 -25.12 -0.39 -30.24
N PHE A 119 -24.30 0.51 -29.66
CA PHE A 119 -24.63 1.20 -28.41
C PHE A 119 -25.96 1.97 -28.42
N HIS A 120 -26.33 2.58 -29.55
CA HIS A 120 -27.56 3.36 -29.64
C HIS A 120 -28.84 2.50 -29.59
N ILE A 121 -28.73 1.20 -29.89
CA ILE A 121 -29.82 0.22 -29.71
C ILE A 121 -29.92 -0.20 -28.25
N ILE A 122 -28.77 -0.39 -27.58
CA ILE A 122 -28.71 -0.85 -26.19
C ILE A 122 -29.08 0.25 -25.20
N ARG A 123 -28.63 1.49 -25.45
CA ARG A 123 -28.76 2.62 -24.51
C ARG A 123 -30.20 2.85 -24.01
N PRO A 124 -31.27 2.82 -24.83
CA PRO A 124 -32.64 2.96 -24.35
C PRO A 124 -33.11 1.81 -23.46
N VAL A 125 -32.47 0.65 -23.53
CA VAL A 125 -32.83 -0.57 -22.78
C VAL A 125 -32.12 -0.65 -21.44
N LEU A 126 -30.92 -0.05 -21.30
CA LEU A 126 -30.14 -0.06 -20.05
C LEU A 126 -30.92 0.35 -18.79
N PRO A 127 -31.86 1.32 -18.81
CA PRO A 127 -32.66 1.66 -17.63
C PRO A 127 -33.48 0.49 -17.06
N ARG A 128 -33.77 -0.56 -17.85
CA ARG A 128 -34.43 -1.78 -17.35
C ARG A 128 -33.61 -2.52 -16.31
N PHE A 129 -32.29 -2.29 -16.26
CA PHE A 129 -31.44 -2.81 -15.19
C PHE A 129 -31.92 -2.35 -13.81
N GLU A 130 -32.40 -1.10 -13.66
CA GLU A 130 -32.93 -0.61 -12.38
C GLU A 130 -34.21 -1.33 -11.97
N ALA A 131 -35.06 -1.69 -12.94
CA ALA A 131 -36.24 -2.50 -12.68
C ALA A 131 -35.87 -3.91 -12.20
N LEU A 132 -34.82 -4.50 -12.76
CA LEU A 132 -34.27 -5.78 -12.30
C LEU A 132 -33.66 -5.69 -10.91
N LEU A 133 -32.87 -4.64 -10.64
CA LEU A 133 -32.29 -4.41 -9.33
C LEU A 133 -33.37 -4.27 -8.25
N ASN A 134 -34.43 -3.51 -8.54
CA ASN A 134 -35.59 -3.41 -7.66
C ASN A 134 -36.30 -4.77 -7.48
N ALA A 135 -36.45 -5.56 -8.55
CA ALA A 135 -37.02 -6.89 -8.45
C ALA A 135 -36.18 -7.85 -7.58
N VAL A 136 -34.85 -7.73 -7.62
CA VAL A 136 -33.95 -8.47 -6.70
C VAL A 136 -34.17 -8.01 -5.26
N ARG A 137 -34.27 -6.69 -5.04
CA ARG A 137 -34.55 -6.11 -3.71
C ARG A 137 -35.88 -6.61 -3.14
N ASP A 138 -36.90 -6.72 -3.97
CA ASP A 138 -38.23 -7.22 -3.61
C ASP A 138 -38.31 -8.76 -3.51
N GLY A 139 -37.22 -9.49 -3.80
CA GLY A 139 -37.20 -10.95 -3.81
C GLY A 139 -38.01 -11.60 -4.94
N ARG A 140 -38.35 -10.85 -6.00
CA ARG A 140 -39.10 -11.34 -7.18
C ARG A 140 -38.22 -12.08 -8.18
N ILE A 141 -36.91 -11.84 -8.16
CA ILE A 141 -35.92 -12.53 -8.98
C ILE A 141 -34.61 -12.69 -8.18
N GLU A 142 -33.88 -13.78 -8.38
CA GLU A 142 -32.62 -14.03 -7.69
C GLU A 142 -31.46 -13.20 -8.26
N PHE A 143 -30.46 -12.88 -7.43
CA PHE A 143 -29.31 -12.03 -7.81
C PHE A 143 -28.49 -12.60 -8.99
N ILE A 144 -28.50 -13.92 -9.18
CA ILE A 144 -27.78 -14.57 -10.29
C ILE A 144 -28.19 -14.03 -11.66
N TRP A 145 -29.46 -13.65 -11.83
CA TRP A 145 -29.97 -13.10 -13.09
C TRP A 145 -29.48 -11.67 -13.35
N LEU A 146 -29.36 -10.87 -12.29
CA LEU A 146 -28.71 -9.57 -12.36
C LEU A 146 -27.22 -9.70 -12.71
N ARG A 147 -26.54 -10.66 -12.06
CA ARG A 147 -25.14 -11.00 -12.34
C ARG A 147 -24.94 -11.42 -13.80
N ILE A 148 -25.83 -12.23 -14.37
CA ILE A 148 -25.78 -12.63 -15.79
C ILE A 148 -25.81 -11.39 -16.69
N ALA A 149 -26.74 -10.45 -16.46
CA ALA A 149 -26.81 -9.23 -17.26
C ALA A 149 -25.52 -8.40 -17.19
N LEU A 150 -24.92 -8.28 -16.00
CA LEU A 150 -23.63 -7.59 -15.81
C LEU A 150 -22.48 -8.33 -16.50
N SER A 151 -22.42 -9.66 -16.39
CA SER A 151 -21.40 -10.47 -17.06
C SER A 151 -21.46 -10.34 -18.58
N ARG A 152 -22.66 -10.33 -19.16
CA ARG A 152 -22.81 -10.09 -20.60
C ARG A 152 -22.39 -8.67 -20.99
N ALA A 153 -22.73 -7.67 -20.17
CA ALA A 153 -22.37 -6.29 -20.43
C ALA A 153 -20.85 -6.02 -20.29
N VAL A 154 -20.16 -6.66 -19.34
CA VAL A 154 -18.70 -6.46 -19.15
C VAL A 154 -17.86 -7.13 -20.26
N CYS A 155 -18.37 -8.21 -20.85
CA CYS A 155 -17.73 -8.87 -22.01
C CYS A 155 -18.12 -8.23 -23.35
N HIS A 156 -18.91 -7.15 -23.34
CA HIS A 156 -19.42 -6.53 -24.55
C HIS A 156 -18.30 -5.89 -25.40
N THR A 157 -18.42 -5.94 -26.72
CA THR A 157 -17.42 -5.40 -27.67
C THR A 157 -17.27 -3.88 -27.53
N ASN A 158 -18.36 -3.18 -27.26
CA ASN A 158 -18.38 -1.74 -27.00
C ASN A 158 -17.88 -1.39 -25.57
N GLY A 159 -16.82 -0.59 -25.47
CA GLY A 159 -16.22 -0.19 -24.21
C GLY A 159 -17.10 0.66 -23.29
N TRP A 160 -18.05 1.45 -23.81
CA TRP A 160 -18.97 2.22 -22.98
C TRP A 160 -19.94 1.33 -22.20
N ILE A 161 -20.33 0.20 -22.78
CA ILE A 161 -21.20 -0.79 -22.12
C ILE A 161 -20.43 -1.51 -21.02
N ARG A 162 -19.16 -1.88 -21.29
CA ARG A 162 -18.29 -2.48 -20.26
C ARG A 162 -18.12 -1.57 -19.05
N VAL A 163 -17.85 -0.28 -19.30
CA VAL A 163 -17.69 0.72 -18.23
C VAL A 163 -19.00 0.93 -17.48
N TRP A 164 -20.13 1.03 -18.19
CA TRP A 164 -21.45 1.10 -17.57
C TRP A 164 -21.71 -0.10 -16.65
N ALA A 165 -21.33 -1.32 -17.07
CA ALA A 165 -21.53 -2.53 -16.27
C ALA A 165 -20.75 -2.47 -14.95
N ILE A 166 -19.50 -1.98 -14.98
CA ILE A 166 -18.67 -1.84 -13.77
C ILE A 166 -19.17 -0.72 -12.86
N GLU A 167 -19.56 0.43 -13.42
CA GLU A 167 -20.22 1.51 -12.67
C GLU A 167 -21.48 1.01 -11.96
N LYS A 168 -22.32 0.26 -12.68
CA LYS A 168 -23.53 -0.31 -12.13
C LYS A 168 -23.27 -1.37 -11.08
N SER A 169 -22.25 -2.20 -11.27
CA SER A 169 -21.84 -3.21 -10.29
C SER A 169 -21.39 -2.58 -8.96
N ALA A 170 -20.63 -1.48 -9.02
CA ALA A 170 -20.14 -0.79 -7.82
C ALA A 170 -21.25 0.01 -7.08
N SER A 171 -22.36 0.30 -7.76
CA SER A 171 -23.49 1.07 -7.22
C SER A 171 -24.68 0.23 -6.75
N ILE A 172 -24.57 -1.11 -6.78
CA ILE A 172 -25.58 -2.01 -6.21
C ILE A 172 -25.67 -1.78 -4.69
N ASP A 173 -26.88 -1.83 -4.14
CA ASP A 173 -27.12 -1.65 -2.71
C ASP A 173 -26.26 -2.59 -1.85
N CYS A 174 -25.67 -2.04 -0.78
CA CYS A 174 -24.81 -2.80 0.14
C CYS A 174 -25.55 -4.01 0.75
N SER A 175 -26.86 -3.92 1.01
CA SER A 175 -27.64 -5.04 1.55
C SER A 175 -27.76 -6.24 0.59
N ILE A 176 -27.70 -5.99 -0.71
CA ILE A 176 -27.68 -7.05 -1.74
C ILE A 176 -26.26 -7.61 -1.85
N LEU A 177 -25.26 -6.73 -1.89
CA LEU A 177 -23.86 -7.12 -2.00
C LEU A 177 -23.34 -7.85 -0.76
N GLU A 178 -23.82 -7.55 0.44
CA GLU A 178 -23.42 -8.27 1.65
C GLU A 178 -23.78 -9.76 1.58
N LYS A 179 -24.96 -10.09 1.01
CA LYS A 179 -25.38 -11.47 0.76
C LYS A 179 -24.67 -12.13 -0.42
N ASN A 180 -24.01 -11.33 -1.27
CA ASN A 180 -23.38 -11.76 -2.52
C ASN A 180 -21.95 -11.22 -2.64
N HIS A 181 -21.21 -11.14 -1.52
CA HIS A 181 -19.96 -10.37 -1.42
C HIS A 181 -18.86 -10.90 -2.34
N GLU A 182 -18.89 -12.19 -2.66
CA GLU A 182 -18.00 -12.82 -3.64
C GLU A 182 -18.10 -12.17 -5.02
N PHE A 183 -19.23 -11.53 -5.36
CA PHE A 183 -19.39 -10.81 -6.62
C PHE A 183 -18.33 -9.70 -6.76
N ILE A 184 -18.00 -8.98 -5.68
CA ILE A 184 -16.98 -7.93 -5.78
C ILE A 184 -15.61 -8.54 -6.10
N THR A 185 -15.22 -9.60 -5.39
CA THR A 185 -13.88 -10.19 -5.49
C THR A 185 -13.71 -11.05 -6.74
N SER A 186 -14.77 -11.72 -7.22
CA SER A 186 -14.74 -12.58 -8.41
C SER A 186 -15.12 -11.88 -9.70
N PHE A 187 -15.85 -10.76 -9.65
CA PHE A 187 -16.33 -10.06 -10.82
C PHE A 187 -15.81 -8.63 -10.93
N ILE A 188 -16.05 -7.77 -9.93
CA ILE A 188 -15.70 -6.34 -10.04
C ILE A 188 -14.18 -6.15 -10.10
N ILE A 189 -13.45 -6.64 -9.09
CA ILE A 189 -11.99 -6.43 -9.01
C ILE A 189 -11.24 -7.01 -10.22
N PRO A 190 -11.50 -8.26 -10.67
CA PRO A 190 -10.82 -8.80 -11.84
C PRO A 190 -11.08 -8.01 -13.13
N ASN A 191 -12.31 -7.49 -13.33
CA ASN A 191 -12.64 -6.69 -14.51
C ASN A 191 -12.09 -5.25 -14.46
N LEU A 192 -11.55 -4.81 -13.32
CA LEU A 192 -10.76 -3.59 -13.22
C LEU A 192 -9.31 -3.78 -13.66
N ASN A 193 -8.87 -5.00 -14.02
CA ASN A 193 -7.48 -5.30 -14.41
C ASN A 193 -7.10 -4.78 -15.82
N ASN A 194 -7.57 -3.59 -16.20
CA ASN A 194 -7.28 -2.90 -17.45
C ASN A 194 -7.40 -1.37 -17.24
N ASN A 195 -6.60 -0.59 -17.97
CA ASN A 195 -6.66 0.87 -17.97
C ASN A 195 -7.96 1.42 -18.58
N ASP A 196 -8.59 0.67 -19.49
CA ASP A 196 -9.74 1.09 -20.30
C ASP A 196 -10.93 1.62 -19.47
N VAL A 197 -11.17 1.02 -18.30
CA VAL A 197 -12.25 1.47 -17.39
C VAL A 197 -11.89 2.81 -16.77
N PHE A 198 -10.72 2.92 -16.16
CA PHE A 198 -10.26 4.14 -15.49
C PHE A 198 -10.10 5.31 -16.46
N TRP A 199 -9.63 5.05 -17.69
CA TRP A 199 -9.46 6.08 -18.70
C TRP A 199 -10.80 6.72 -19.08
N ARG A 200 -11.85 5.90 -19.30
CA ARG A 200 -13.18 6.44 -19.59
C ARG A 200 -13.84 7.11 -18.39
N GLN A 201 -13.56 6.64 -17.18
CA GLN A 201 -14.01 7.38 -15.98
C GLN A 201 -13.38 8.75 -15.88
N LEU A 202 -12.10 8.85 -16.24
CA LEU A 202 -11.37 10.11 -16.29
C LEU A 202 -11.94 11.04 -17.37
N GLU A 203 -12.22 10.53 -18.57
CA GLU A 203 -12.88 11.30 -19.64
C GLU A 203 -14.27 11.81 -19.26
N LYS A 204 -14.98 11.09 -18.39
CA LYS A 204 -16.29 11.49 -17.85
C LYS A 204 -16.19 12.41 -16.63
N GLU A 205 -14.99 12.68 -16.11
CA GLU A 205 -14.75 13.40 -14.85
C GLU A 205 -15.41 12.72 -13.62
N LYS A 206 -15.52 11.38 -13.65
CA LYS A 206 -16.20 10.57 -12.61
C LYS A 206 -15.30 9.61 -11.86
N LEU A 207 -13.99 9.62 -12.15
CA LEU A 207 -13.04 8.69 -11.55
C LEU A 207 -13.04 8.76 -10.02
N GLU A 208 -13.00 9.96 -9.45
CA GLU A 208 -12.99 10.13 -7.99
C GLU A 208 -14.29 9.63 -7.34
N GLU A 209 -15.45 10.02 -7.90
CA GLU A 209 -16.77 9.54 -7.45
C GLU A 209 -16.84 8.01 -7.46
N PHE A 210 -16.37 7.38 -8.54
CA PHE A 210 -16.33 5.93 -8.68
C PHE A 210 -15.45 5.25 -7.61
N LEU A 211 -14.25 5.79 -7.36
CA LEU A 211 -13.32 5.22 -6.37
C LEU A 211 -13.84 5.38 -4.94
N VAL A 212 -14.45 6.53 -4.63
CA VAL A 212 -15.10 6.77 -3.33
C VAL A 212 -16.27 5.81 -3.12
N GLN A 213 -17.11 5.63 -4.14
CA GLN A 213 -18.23 4.70 -4.08
C GLN A 213 -17.76 3.25 -3.88
N LEU A 214 -16.76 2.81 -4.65
CA LEU A 214 -16.20 1.46 -4.50
C LEU A 214 -15.60 1.25 -3.11
N GLY A 215 -14.87 2.23 -2.58
CA GLY A 215 -14.33 2.19 -1.22
C GLY A 215 -15.42 2.11 -0.15
N ALA A 216 -16.48 2.91 -0.27
CA ALA A 216 -17.62 2.90 0.63
C ALA A 216 -18.34 1.54 0.63
N THR A 217 -18.52 0.94 -0.56
CA THR A 217 -19.11 -0.39 -0.71
C THR A 217 -18.23 -1.45 -0.04
N ILE A 218 -16.92 -1.46 -0.29
CA ILE A 218 -15.98 -2.40 0.35
C ILE A 218 -16.00 -2.25 1.87
N ASN A 219 -15.97 -1.02 2.39
CA ASN A 219 -16.01 -0.77 3.83
C ASN A 219 -17.32 -1.25 4.47
N SER A 220 -18.45 -1.14 3.75
CA SER A 220 -19.76 -1.56 4.26
C SER A 220 -19.90 -3.07 4.38
N ILE A 221 -19.26 -3.85 3.48
CA ILE A 221 -19.37 -5.32 3.46
C ILE A 221 -18.14 -6.03 4.02
N LYS A 222 -17.16 -5.30 4.56
CA LYS A 222 -15.87 -5.85 4.99
C LYS A 222 -15.96 -6.99 6.00
N SER A 223 -17.01 -6.99 6.83
CA SER A 223 -17.26 -8.00 7.87
C SER A 223 -17.86 -9.29 7.33
N ALA A 224 -18.18 -9.37 6.03
CA ALA A 224 -18.68 -10.60 5.43
C ALA A 224 -17.62 -11.73 5.51
N PRO A 225 -18.03 -12.98 5.79
CA PRO A 225 -17.09 -14.09 6.01
C PRO A 225 -16.13 -14.29 4.83
N GLY A 226 -14.82 -14.28 5.12
CA GLY A 226 -13.77 -14.51 4.10
C GLY A 226 -13.61 -13.40 3.06
N PHE A 227 -14.43 -12.34 3.09
CA PHE A 227 -14.43 -11.30 2.07
C PHE A 227 -13.08 -10.60 1.93
N LEU A 228 -12.47 -10.15 3.04
CA LEU A 228 -11.17 -9.45 2.98
C LEU A 228 -10.04 -10.35 2.46
N ARG A 229 -10.04 -11.64 2.80
CA ARG A 229 -9.06 -12.61 2.28
C ARG A 229 -9.22 -12.79 0.77
N ASN A 230 -10.47 -12.93 0.31
CA ASN A 230 -10.78 -13.01 -1.12
C ASN A 230 -10.43 -11.70 -1.86
N LEU A 231 -10.66 -10.55 -1.23
CA LEU A 231 -10.30 -9.24 -1.78
C LEU A 231 -8.79 -9.11 -1.97
N LEU A 232 -8.00 -9.45 -0.94
CA LEU A 232 -6.54 -9.47 -1.02
C LEU A 232 -6.05 -10.44 -2.10
N THR A 233 -6.65 -11.62 -2.20
CA THR A 233 -6.34 -12.61 -3.25
C THR A 233 -6.59 -12.03 -4.64
N SER A 234 -7.76 -11.40 -4.86
CA SER A 234 -8.10 -10.76 -6.14
C SER A 234 -7.18 -9.60 -6.48
N ILE A 235 -6.78 -8.78 -5.50
CA ILE A 235 -5.78 -7.71 -5.71
C ILE A 235 -4.42 -8.30 -6.08
N GLY A 236 -3.99 -9.37 -5.40
CA GLY A 236 -2.75 -10.09 -5.70
C GLY A 236 -2.72 -10.68 -7.12
N ALA A 237 -3.89 -11.01 -7.68
CA ALA A 237 -4.03 -11.52 -9.05
C ALA A 237 -4.00 -10.41 -10.12
N LEU A 238 -4.19 -9.13 -9.77
CA LEU A 238 -4.11 -8.03 -10.73
C LEU A 238 -2.72 -7.94 -11.36
N SER A 239 -2.67 -7.61 -12.65
CA SER A 239 -1.42 -7.44 -13.41
C SER A 239 -1.22 -6.01 -13.91
N CYS A 240 -2.28 -5.22 -14.00
CA CYS A 240 -2.24 -3.83 -14.41
C CYS A 240 -1.79 -2.92 -13.25
N PRO A 241 -0.64 -2.19 -13.37
CA PRO A 241 -0.15 -1.31 -12.31
C PRO A 241 -1.15 -0.23 -11.86
N THR A 242 -1.85 0.36 -12.83
CA THR A 242 -2.87 1.39 -12.60
C THR A 242 -4.07 0.84 -11.84
N ALA A 243 -4.51 -0.38 -12.19
CA ALA A 243 -5.60 -1.06 -11.51
C ALA A 243 -5.25 -1.34 -10.05
N ILE A 244 -4.03 -1.86 -9.80
CA ILE A 244 -3.54 -2.10 -8.44
C ILE A 244 -3.56 -0.79 -7.65
N PHE A 245 -3.01 0.30 -8.20
CA PHE A 245 -3.00 1.60 -7.53
C PHE A 245 -4.40 2.11 -7.19
N PHE A 246 -5.33 2.14 -8.16
CA PHE A 246 -6.67 2.68 -7.93
C PHE A 246 -7.50 1.82 -7.00
N VAL A 247 -7.48 0.49 -7.16
CA VAL A 247 -8.18 -0.44 -6.25
C VAL A 247 -7.64 -0.29 -4.83
N VAL A 248 -6.31 -0.29 -4.65
CA VAL A 248 -5.69 -0.10 -3.33
C VAL A 248 -6.02 1.27 -2.73
N SER A 249 -6.13 2.32 -3.56
CA SER A 249 -6.50 3.66 -3.08
C SER A 249 -7.89 3.68 -2.45
N THR A 250 -8.83 2.86 -2.94
CA THR A 250 -10.17 2.74 -2.32
C THR A 250 -10.13 2.17 -0.91
N LEU A 251 -9.12 1.34 -0.59
CA LEU A 251 -8.98 0.69 0.72
C LEU A 251 -8.61 1.65 1.85
N THR A 252 -8.12 2.85 1.52
CA THR A 252 -7.77 3.88 2.51
C THR A 252 -8.98 4.38 3.31
N SER A 253 -10.19 4.19 2.78
CA SER A 253 -11.45 4.58 3.41
C SER A 253 -11.99 3.54 4.42
N ILE A 254 -11.34 2.37 4.50
CA ILE A 254 -11.81 1.28 5.35
C ILE A 254 -11.52 1.60 6.82
N SER A 255 -12.57 1.64 7.64
CA SER A 255 -12.43 1.89 9.08
C SER A 255 -11.77 0.72 9.80
N CYS A 256 -11.16 0.99 10.96
CA CYS A 256 -10.51 -0.03 11.77
C CYS A 256 -11.49 -1.16 12.14
N SER A 257 -11.07 -2.40 11.92
CA SER A 257 -11.86 -3.61 12.14
C SER A 257 -10.94 -4.82 12.26
N GLU A 258 -10.78 -5.41 13.44
CA GLU A 258 -9.87 -6.54 13.70
C GLU A 258 -10.36 -7.87 13.08
N ILE A 259 -10.35 -7.98 11.74
CA ILE A 259 -10.91 -9.10 10.98
C ILE A 259 -9.84 -10.12 10.56
N LEU A 260 -8.70 -9.64 10.07
CA LEU A 260 -7.55 -10.47 9.70
C LEU A 260 -6.70 -10.82 10.92
N ASN A 261 -5.82 -11.80 10.79
CA ASN A 261 -4.93 -12.27 11.88
C ASN A 261 -3.55 -12.69 11.35
N ASP A 262 -2.75 -13.30 12.22
CA ASP A 262 -1.38 -13.77 11.93
C ASP A 262 -1.29 -14.73 10.74
N GLU A 263 -2.33 -15.52 10.47
CA GLU A 263 -2.36 -16.46 9.34
C GLU A 263 -2.38 -15.73 7.98
N ASP A 264 -2.86 -14.48 7.97
CA ASP A 264 -3.01 -13.67 6.76
C ASP A 264 -1.73 -12.91 6.37
N VAL A 265 -0.67 -12.97 7.19
CA VAL A 265 0.62 -12.31 6.96
C VAL A 265 1.22 -12.67 5.60
N ALA A 266 1.21 -13.95 5.25
CA ALA A 266 1.78 -14.42 3.98
C ALA A 266 1.03 -13.86 2.76
N LEU A 267 -0.30 -13.80 2.85
CA LEU A 267 -1.17 -13.23 1.81
C LEU A 267 -0.89 -11.74 1.65
N MET A 268 -0.79 -11.00 2.75
CA MET A 268 -0.48 -9.58 2.72
C MET A 268 0.87 -9.29 2.06
N ARG A 269 1.90 -10.06 2.43
CA ARG A 269 3.24 -9.95 1.83
C ARG A 269 3.19 -10.19 0.32
N GLN A 270 2.43 -11.19 -0.13
CA GLN A 270 2.26 -11.46 -1.56
C GLN A 270 1.67 -10.25 -2.31
N VAL A 271 0.64 -9.61 -1.75
CA VAL A 271 0.00 -8.42 -2.34
C VAL A 271 0.97 -7.23 -2.39
N VAL A 272 1.75 -7.00 -1.34
CA VAL A 272 2.77 -5.93 -1.34
C VAL A 272 3.88 -6.21 -2.35
N LEU A 273 4.36 -7.45 -2.43
CA LEU A 273 5.34 -7.85 -3.45
C LEU A 273 4.78 -7.63 -4.87
N ARG A 274 3.48 -7.82 -5.08
CA ARG A 274 2.84 -7.50 -6.35
C ARG A 274 2.88 -6.00 -6.66
N ALA A 275 2.60 -5.16 -5.68
CA ALA A 275 2.69 -3.70 -5.82
C ALA A 275 4.13 -3.20 -6.12
N ARG A 276 5.18 -3.96 -5.75
CA ARG A 276 6.57 -3.59 -6.08
C ARG A 276 6.87 -3.57 -7.58
N TYR A 277 6.11 -4.33 -8.38
CA TYR A 277 6.27 -4.34 -9.84
C TYR A 277 5.72 -3.09 -10.54
N ILE A 278 5.08 -2.17 -9.81
CA ILE A 278 4.65 -0.88 -10.36
C ILE A 278 5.90 -0.09 -10.79
N PRO A 279 6.04 0.27 -12.08
CA PRO A 279 7.26 0.93 -12.57
C PRO A 279 7.43 2.35 -12.04
N HIS A 280 6.33 3.09 -11.92
CA HIS A 280 6.36 4.49 -11.51
C HIS A 280 6.57 4.61 -10.00
N LYS A 281 7.74 5.12 -9.58
CA LYS A 281 8.19 5.20 -8.19
C LYS A 281 7.14 5.81 -7.24
N SER A 282 6.59 6.98 -7.56
CA SER A 282 5.62 7.65 -6.68
C SER A 282 4.31 6.87 -6.51
N ILE A 283 3.86 6.19 -7.57
CA ILE A 283 2.65 5.37 -7.55
C ILE A 283 2.92 4.14 -6.69
N ARG A 284 4.06 3.46 -6.93
CA ARG A 284 4.51 2.30 -6.15
C ARG A 284 4.56 2.60 -4.65
N VAL A 285 5.26 3.67 -4.25
CA VAL A 285 5.38 4.06 -2.84
C VAL A 285 4.01 4.31 -2.22
N THR A 286 3.14 5.05 -2.92
CA THR A 286 1.79 5.36 -2.43
C THR A 286 0.93 4.10 -2.30
N THR A 287 0.96 3.19 -3.28
CA THR A 287 0.25 1.91 -3.23
C THR A 287 0.70 1.07 -2.05
N ILE A 288 2.02 0.89 -1.85
CA ILE A 288 2.55 0.07 -0.75
C ILE A 288 2.17 0.71 0.60
N ARG A 289 2.30 2.02 0.75
CA ARG A 289 1.87 2.73 1.95
C ARG A 289 0.38 2.51 2.25
N ASN A 290 -0.47 2.64 1.24
CA ASN A 290 -1.92 2.43 1.40
C ASN A 290 -2.24 0.97 1.80
N LEU A 291 -1.51 0.00 1.25
CA LEU A 291 -1.61 -1.42 1.64
C LEU A 291 -1.19 -1.64 3.09
N VAL A 292 -0.09 -1.03 3.54
CA VAL A 292 0.36 -1.09 4.95
C VAL A 292 -0.70 -0.50 5.88
N MET A 293 -1.25 0.67 5.54
CA MET A 293 -2.27 1.32 6.35
C MET A 293 -3.57 0.52 6.40
N PHE A 294 -3.99 -0.03 5.25
CA PHE A 294 -5.12 -0.94 5.19
C PHE A 294 -4.89 -2.15 6.10
N TYR A 295 -3.73 -2.79 5.99
CA TYR A 295 -3.41 -3.99 6.79
C TYR A 295 -3.43 -3.71 8.29
N ALA A 296 -2.85 -2.58 8.72
CA ALA A 296 -2.89 -2.16 10.12
C ALA A 296 -4.33 -1.92 10.61
N ASN A 297 -5.20 -1.34 9.77
CA ASN A 297 -6.59 -1.08 10.14
C ASN A 297 -7.44 -2.35 10.27
N VAL A 298 -7.20 -3.35 9.42
CA VAL A 298 -8.10 -4.52 9.32
C VAL A 298 -7.63 -5.78 10.03
N THR A 299 -6.43 -5.75 10.63
CA THR A 299 -5.79 -6.93 11.23
C THR A 299 -5.77 -6.78 12.74
N ARG A 300 -6.14 -7.85 13.45
CA ARG A 300 -5.93 -7.95 14.89
C ARG A 300 -4.44 -7.83 15.18
N LEU A 301 -4.06 -6.84 15.99
CA LEU A 301 -2.65 -6.60 16.26
C LEU A 301 -2.06 -7.71 17.14
N SER A 302 -0.90 -8.20 16.74
CA SER A 302 -0.08 -9.19 17.43
C SER A 302 1.39 -8.85 17.25
N SER A 303 2.28 -9.49 18.00
CA SER A 303 3.72 -9.32 17.80
C SER A 303 4.17 -9.68 16.37
N VAL A 304 3.56 -10.71 15.78
CA VAL A 304 3.84 -11.17 14.41
C VAL A 304 3.37 -10.15 13.38
N VAL A 305 2.14 -9.64 13.52
CA VAL A 305 1.57 -8.63 12.60
C VAL A 305 2.33 -7.32 12.68
N LEU A 306 2.73 -6.89 13.88
CA LEU A 306 3.52 -5.68 14.07
C LEU A 306 4.93 -5.81 13.48
N GLU A 307 5.57 -6.96 13.65
CA GLU A 307 6.85 -7.26 12.97
C GLU A 307 6.70 -7.19 11.45
N GLU A 308 5.63 -7.78 10.91
CA GLU A 308 5.37 -7.71 9.47
C GLU A 308 5.11 -6.29 8.99
N LEU A 309 4.32 -5.47 9.70
CA LEU A 309 4.07 -4.08 9.33
C LEU A 309 5.39 -3.30 9.16
N CYS A 310 6.37 -3.52 10.02
CA CYS A 310 7.69 -2.92 9.87
C CYS A 310 8.45 -3.44 8.65
N ASN A 311 8.43 -4.75 8.39
CA ASN A 311 9.01 -5.32 7.18
C ASN A 311 8.39 -4.71 5.92
N LEU A 312 7.06 -4.51 5.92
CA LEU A 312 6.34 -3.92 4.81
C LEU A 312 6.67 -2.44 4.60
N ILE A 313 6.91 -1.67 5.68
CA ILE A 313 7.41 -0.29 5.59
C ILE A 313 8.80 -0.25 4.94
N GLY A 314 9.66 -1.22 5.26
CA GLY A 314 10.96 -1.38 4.62
C GLY A 314 10.90 -1.45 3.09
N TYR A 315 9.82 -1.97 2.50
CA TYR A 315 9.69 -2.07 1.04
C TYR A 315 9.50 -0.73 0.32
N PHE A 316 9.07 0.33 1.01
CA PHE A 316 8.90 1.65 0.40
C PHE A 316 9.76 2.75 1.03
N SER A 317 10.32 2.54 2.21
CA SER A 317 11.08 3.56 2.96
C SER A 317 12.29 4.10 2.19
N GLN A 318 13.02 3.25 1.48
CA GLN A 318 14.18 3.64 0.66
C GLN A 318 13.80 4.62 -0.47
N ASP A 319 12.57 4.54 -0.95
CA ASP A 319 12.06 5.31 -2.08
C ASP A 319 11.19 6.49 -1.66
N ALA A 320 10.82 6.60 -0.38
CA ALA A 320 9.90 7.58 0.15
C ALA A 320 10.59 8.76 0.83
N THR A 321 9.84 9.85 1.03
CA THR A 321 10.33 10.98 1.83
C THR A 321 10.23 10.66 3.32
N SER A 322 11.09 11.31 4.12
CA SER A 322 11.06 11.21 5.59
C SER A 322 9.65 11.45 6.16
N ALA A 323 8.96 12.49 5.66
CA ALA A 323 7.63 12.87 6.11
C ALA A 323 6.56 11.79 5.81
N MET A 324 6.67 11.08 4.67
CA MET A 324 5.73 9.99 4.35
C MET A 324 5.91 8.79 5.27
N VAL A 325 7.16 8.45 5.58
CA VAL A 325 7.49 7.36 6.49
C VAL A 325 6.99 7.69 7.91
N GLU A 326 7.31 8.89 8.41
CA GLU A 326 6.82 9.41 9.70
C GLU A 326 5.29 9.40 9.78
N SER A 327 4.60 9.90 8.75
CA SER A 327 3.13 9.90 8.69
C SER A 327 2.56 8.48 8.78
N THR A 328 3.23 7.49 8.19
CA THR A 328 2.76 6.09 8.22
C THR A 328 2.89 5.52 9.63
N PHE A 329 4.04 5.72 10.27
CA PHE A 329 4.27 5.31 11.65
C PHE A 329 3.30 5.98 12.64
N LEU A 330 3.07 7.29 12.51
CA LEU A 330 2.10 8.02 13.33
C LEU A 330 0.69 7.45 13.20
N GLN A 331 0.27 7.05 12.00
CA GLN A 331 -1.04 6.45 11.81
C GLN A 331 -1.14 5.05 12.40
N ILE A 332 -0.10 4.20 12.25
CA ILE A 332 -0.05 2.88 12.91
C ILE A 332 -0.08 3.03 14.43
N HIS A 333 0.66 3.99 14.99
CA HIS A 333 0.65 4.28 16.41
C HIS A 333 -0.75 4.67 16.91
N ARG A 334 -1.49 5.50 16.15
CA ARG A 334 -2.90 5.81 16.47
C ARG A 334 -3.78 4.57 16.47
N ILE A 335 -3.55 3.64 15.55
CA ILE A 335 -4.30 2.38 15.49
C ILE A 335 -4.01 1.54 16.74
N ILE A 336 -2.74 1.37 17.11
CA ILE A 336 -2.31 0.64 18.32
C ILE A 336 -2.99 1.20 19.58
N ILE A 337 -3.00 2.52 19.74
CA ILE A 337 -3.69 3.18 20.86
C ILE A 337 -5.19 2.87 20.81
N SER A 338 -5.80 2.99 19.63
CA SER A 338 -7.26 2.83 19.47
C SER A 338 -7.75 1.40 19.67
N THR A 339 -6.91 0.39 19.42
CA THR A 339 -7.24 -1.03 19.62
C THR A 339 -6.85 -1.54 21.00
N GLU A 340 -6.34 -0.68 21.89
CA GLU A 340 -5.88 -1.02 23.24
C GLU A 340 -4.93 -2.22 23.27
N TYR A 341 -4.09 -2.38 22.24
CA TYR A 341 -3.17 -3.51 22.17
C TYR A 341 -2.24 -3.52 23.39
N LYS A 342 -2.28 -4.63 24.14
CA LYS A 342 -1.38 -4.89 25.27
C LYS A 342 -0.35 -5.93 24.85
N SER A 343 0.93 -5.58 24.94
CA SER A 343 2.02 -6.55 24.78
C SER A 343 1.87 -7.66 25.82
N PHE A 344 1.56 -8.88 25.39
CA PHE A 344 1.45 -10.06 26.26
C PHE A 344 2.81 -10.63 26.67
N GLU A 345 3.90 -10.21 26.02
CA GLU A 345 5.25 -10.53 26.48
C GLU A 345 5.58 -9.56 27.63
N GLU A 346 5.61 -10.05 28.88
CA GLU A 346 6.53 -9.49 29.87
C GLU A 346 7.88 -9.42 29.14
N PRO A 347 8.49 -8.23 29.00
CA PRO A 347 9.76 -8.12 28.31
C PRO A 347 10.75 -8.91 29.16
N ASN A 348 11.05 -10.14 28.75
CA ASN A 348 12.06 -10.95 29.38
C ASN A 348 13.39 -10.32 28.94
N VAL A 349 13.79 -9.27 29.67
CA VAL A 349 14.90 -8.34 29.35
C VAL A 349 16.18 -9.10 29.02
N MET A 350 16.38 -10.27 29.65
CA MET A 350 17.49 -11.19 29.42
C MET A 350 17.53 -11.80 28.01
N ASN A 351 16.38 -12.16 27.43
CA ASN A 351 16.29 -12.79 26.10
C ASN A 351 16.44 -11.77 24.96
N LEU A 352 16.10 -10.51 25.20
CA LEU A 352 16.39 -9.39 24.29
C LEU A 352 17.88 -9.02 24.32
N GLN A 353 18.49 -9.03 25.52
CA GLN A 353 19.92 -8.75 25.73
C GLN A 353 20.83 -9.74 24.97
N GLU A 354 20.53 -11.03 24.98
CA GLU A 354 21.32 -12.05 24.26
C GLU A 354 21.11 -12.03 22.73
N LYS A 355 19.91 -11.66 22.26
CA LYS A 355 19.64 -11.56 20.80
C LYS A 355 20.21 -10.30 20.17
N LEU A 356 20.31 -9.20 20.93
CA LEU A 356 20.95 -7.93 20.53
C LEU A 356 22.43 -8.10 20.16
N LEU A 357 23.16 -8.96 20.89
CA LEU A 357 24.57 -9.23 20.64
C LEU A 357 24.84 -10.06 19.37
N ASN A 358 23.82 -10.73 18.82
CA ASN A 358 24.03 -11.82 17.85
C ASN A 358 23.54 -11.51 16.42
N ASP A 359 22.66 -10.52 16.18
CA ASP A 359 22.13 -10.30 14.82
C ASP A 359 21.67 -8.85 14.54
N ALA A 360 22.62 -7.94 14.28
CA ALA A 360 22.41 -6.52 13.99
C ALA A 360 21.61 -6.22 12.70
N LYS A 361 21.37 -7.23 11.85
CA LYS A 361 20.61 -7.09 10.59
C LYS A 361 19.11 -7.38 10.74
N ASN A 362 18.67 -7.74 11.94
CA ASN A 362 17.31 -8.19 12.20
C ASN A 362 16.34 -7.00 12.38
N LEU A 363 15.72 -6.57 11.27
CA LEU A 363 14.67 -5.54 11.26
C LEU A 363 13.51 -5.86 12.23
N GLY A 364 13.22 -7.13 12.51
CA GLY A 364 12.20 -7.54 13.48
C GLY A 364 12.58 -7.21 14.94
N LEU A 365 13.87 -7.30 15.29
CA LEU A 365 14.38 -6.90 16.61
C LEU A 365 14.34 -5.38 16.80
N HIS A 366 14.70 -4.61 15.78
CA HIS A 366 14.62 -3.14 15.79
C HIS A 366 13.17 -2.63 15.84
N SER A 367 12.26 -3.35 15.18
CA SER A 367 10.82 -3.11 15.29
C SER A 367 10.32 -3.31 16.72
N LYS A 368 10.72 -4.40 17.39
CA LYS A 368 10.41 -4.64 18.82
C LYS A 368 10.93 -3.55 19.76
N ILE A 369 12.08 -2.95 19.45
CA ILE A 369 12.64 -1.84 20.23
C ILE A 369 11.84 -0.55 20.03
N TRP A 370 11.48 -0.22 18.78
CA TRP A 370 10.54 0.87 18.51
C TRP A 370 9.17 0.65 19.20
N TRP A 371 8.70 -0.60 19.25
CA TRP A 371 7.47 -0.98 19.95
C TRP A 371 7.52 -0.77 21.46
N LEU A 372 8.63 -1.10 22.10
CA LEU A 372 8.82 -0.86 23.54
C LEU A 372 8.98 0.64 23.85
N SER A 373 9.60 1.43 22.95
CA SER A 373 9.70 2.89 23.10
C SER A 373 8.35 3.63 22.95
N MET A 374 7.33 2.97 22.40
CA MET A 374 5.97 3.50 22.21
C MET A 374 4.97 3.00 23.27
N GLY A 375 5.41 2.17 24.23
CA GLY A 375 4.59 1.74 25.37
C GLY A 375 4.29 2.88 26.36
N THR A 376 3.51 2.66 27.41
CA THR A 376 3.22 3.70 28.42
C THR A 376 4.24 3.77 29.57
N ASP A 377 5.25 2.89 29.58
CA ASP A 377 6.26 2.80 30.64
C ASP A 377 7.47 3.71 30.35
N GLN A 378 7.41 4.93 30.91
CA GLN A 378 8.40 5.98 30.71
C GLN A 378 9.83 5.60 31.15
N ALA A 379 9.97 4.78 32.20
CA ALA A 379 11.29 4.37 32.70
C ALA A 379 11.95 3.33 31.79
N LEU A 380 11.15 2.44 31.21
CA LEU A 380 11.62 1.45 30.23
C LEU A 380 12.02 2.13 28.90
N GLN A 381 11.26 3.15 28.47
CA GLN A 381 11.56 3.97 27.29
C GLN A 381 12.91 4.67 27.39
N GLU A 382 13.17 5.38 28.50
CA GLU A 382 14.43 6.11 28.71
C GLU A 382 15.63 5.16 28.71
N LYS A 383 15.51 4.01 29.37
CA LYS A 383 16.56 2.99 29.44
C LYS A 383 16.91 2.38 28.07
N MET A 384 15.90 2.13 27.24
CA MET A 384 16.12 1.60 25.88
C MET A 384 16.72 2.66 24.96
N LEU A 385 16.28 3.91 25.07
CA LEU A 385 16.81 5.04 24.29
C LEU A 385 18.30 5.28 24.59
N SER A 386 18.69 5.31 25.86
CA SER A 386 20.11 5.46 26.25
C SER A 386 20.98 4.34 25.71
N LYS A 387 20.46 3.11 25.63
CA LYS A 387 21.20 1.96 25.08
C LYS A 387 21.40 2.06 23.56
N ILE A 388 20.39 2.53 22.83
CA ILE A 388 20.49 2.77 21.37
C ILE A 388 21.47 3.92 21.10
N GLN A 389 21.49 4.96 21.95
CA GLN A 389 22.47 6.05 21.87
C GLN A 389 23.91 5.53 22.03
N LEU A 390 24.14 4.64 23.00
CA LEU A 390 25.44 3.99 23.23
C LEU A 390 25.85 3.13 22.03
N GLU A 391 24.96 2.30 21.50
CA GLU A 391 25.25 1.40 20.37
C GLU A 391 25.54 2.17 19.07
N VAL A 392 24.82 3.27 18.82
CA VAL A 392 25.12 4.19 17.71
C VAL A 392 26.49 4.85 17.90
N SER A 393 26.82 5.27 19.12
CA SER A 393 28.12 5.87 19.45
C SER A 393 29.28 4.90 19.21
N GLU A 394 29.12 3.64 19.63
CA GLU A 394 30.08 2.55 19.40
C GLU A 394 30.23 2.23 17.90
N THR A 395 29.12 2.14 17.17
CA THR A 395 29.08 1.81 15.72
C THR A 395 29.62 2.96 14.85
N LEU A 396 29.51 4.21 15.29
CA LEU A 396 30.16 5.34 14.61
C LEU A 396 31.70 5.32 14.77
N GLY A 397 32.21 4.63 15.80
CA GLY A 397 33.64 4.45 16.08
C GLY A 397 34.36 3.57 15.05
N GLU A 398 33.69 2.54 14.54
CA GLU A 398 34.23 1.56 13.60
C GLU A 398 33.46 1.63 12.28
N GLU A 399 34.14 2.06 11.21
CA GLU A 399 33.67 2.18 9.81
C GLU A 399 32.15 2.14 9.55
N THR A 400 31.58 3.28 9.12
CA THR A 400 30.15 3.45 8.76
C THR A 400 29.53 2.27 7.99
N PRO A 401 28.77 1.38 8.66
CA PRO A 401 28.04 0.31 8.00
C PRO A 401 26.75 0.87 7.40
N THR A 402 26.17 0.12 6.46
CA THR A 402 24.86 0.40 5.86
C THR A 402 23.72 0.43 6.90
N ASP A 403 23.93 -0.18 8.08
CA ASP A 403 22.99 -0.27 9.21
C ASP A 403 22.86 1.01 10.06
N LEU A 404 23.79 1.95 9.92
CA LEU A 404 23.77 3.21 10.66
C LEU A 404 22.47 3.99 10.41
N SER A 405 21.97 3.99 9.18
CA SER A 405 20.70 4.66 8.81
C SER A 405 19.48 4.14 9.61
N ILE A 406 19.48 2.86 9.99
CA ILE A 406 18.39 2.19 10.70
C ILE A 406 18.49 2.46 12.21
N GLN A 407 19.68 2.42 12.79
CA GLN A 407 19.86 2.78 14.21
C GLN A 407 19.60 4.27 14.46
N LEU A 408 19.97 5.14 13.51
CA LEU A 408 19.64 6.56 13.54
C LEU A 408 18.16 6.84 13.34
N PHE A 409 17.41 5.93 12.70
CA PHE A 409 15.97 5.98 12.64
C PHE A 409 15.33 5.67 14.01
N LEU A 410 15.91 4.78 14.83
CA LEU A 410 15.41 4.50 16.18
C LEU A 410 15.61 5.68 17.15
N LEU A 411 16.67 6.47 16.99
CA LEU A 411 16.88 7.73 17.74
C LEU A 411 15.87 8.84 17.39
N LYS A 412 15.15 8.70 16.26
CA LYS A 412 14.15 9.65 15.78
C LYS A 412 12.90 9.75 16.62
N GLU A 413 12.55 8.63 17.22
CA GLU A 413 11.25 8.38 17.80
C GLU A 413 11.26 8.68 19.31
N ARG A 414 11.93 9.76 19.72
CA ARG A 414 11.77 10.28 21.08
C ARG A 414 10.32 10.79 21.19
N PRO A 415 9.51 10.29 22.13
CA PRO A 415 8.19 10.85 22.36
C PRO A 415 8.35 12.33 22.70
N SER A 416 7.60 13.20 21.99
CA SER A 416 7.53 14.66 22.19
C SER A 416 7.17 15.09 23.62
N ASN A 417 6.88 14.12 24.49
CA ASN A 417 6.27 14.26 25.80
C ASN A 417 7.32 14.11 26.92
N VAL A 418 8.57 13.76 26.58
CA VAL A 418 9.67 13.60 27.54
C VAL A 418 10.28 14.97 27.81
N ILE A 419 9.77 15.64 28.84
CA ILE A 419 10.28 16.91 29.36
C ILE A 419 11.76 16.73 29.74
N CYS A 420 12.67 17.42 29.04
CA CYS A 420 14.03 17.58 29.55
C CYS A 420 13.94 18.41 30.83
N LYS A 421 14.47 17.89 31.93
CA LYS A 421 14.72 18.73 33.10
C LYS A 421 15.76 19.77 32.70
N ASP A 422 15.54 21.03 33.08
CA ASP A 422 16.35 22.21 32.73
C ASP A 422 17.81 22.19 33.25
N ASP A 423 18.31 21.04 33.71
CA ASP A 423 19.69 20.91 34.13
C ASP A 423 20.60 20.63 32.92
N VAL A 424 21.27 21.68 32.46
CA VAL A 424 22.25 21.70 31.37
C VAL A 424 23.36 20.67 31.60
N MET A 425 23.74 20.39 32.84
CA MET A 425 24.80 19.41 33.17
C MET A 425 24.29 17.96 33.17
N GLU A 426 22.98 17.75 33.40
CA GLU A 426 22.36 16.43 33.29
C GLU A 426 22.02 16.10 31.82
N CYS A 427 21.70 17.12 31.00
CA CYS A 427 21.52 17.00 29.55
C CYS A 427 22.83 16.75 28.78
N MET A 428 23.98 17.08 29.36
CA MET A 428 25.32 16.74 28.82
C MET A 428 25.66 15.24 28.95
N LYS A 429 24.82 14.41 29.58
CA LYS A 429 24.95 12.93 29.56
C LYS A 429 24.42 12.28 28.27
N ASN A 430 24.31 13.03 27.17
CA ASN A 430 23.97 12.47 25.87
C ASN A 430 25.27 12.02 25.19
N GLU A 431 25.63 10.75 25.37
CA GLU A 431 26.83 10.12 24.79
C GLU A 431 26.95 10.36 23.28
N LEU A 432 25.83 10.49 22.55
CA LEU A 432 25.81 10.82 21.12
C LEU A 432 26.21 12.28 20.84
N GLY A 433 25.73 13.22 21.65
CA GLY A 433 26.13 14.62 21.55
C GLY A 433 27.62 14.79 21.82
N GLU A 434 28.08 14.22 22.94
CA GLU A 434 29.50 14.24 23.32
C GLU A 434 30.38 13.58 22.25
N TYR A 435 29.93 12.47 21.67
CA TYR A 435 30.60 11.81 20.56
C TYR A 435 30.69 12.68 19.31
N ILE A 436 29.56 13.27 18.86
CA ILE A 436 29.53 14.16 17.69
C ILE A 436 30.46 15.35 17.90
N LEU A 437 30.42 15.97 19.09
CA LEU A 437 31.31 17.08 19.43
C LEU A 437 32.78 16.63 19.40
N THR A 438 33.10 15.51 20.04
CA THR A 438 34.45 14.96 20.10
C THR A 438 34.98 14.69 18.70
N ARG A 439 34.19 14.05 17.83
CA ARG A 439 34.55 13.81 16.43
C ARG A 439 34.78 15.10 15.66
N ILE A 440 33.93 16.11 15.85
CA ILE A 440 34.07 17.38 15.16
C ILE A 440 35.33 18.13 15.60
N VAL A 441 35.63 18.07 16.89
CA VAL A 441 36.79 18.72 17.48
C VAL A 441 38.09 17.96 17.15
N SER A 442 38.05 16.63 17.07
CA SER A 442 39.23 15.78 16.85
C SER A 442 39.63 15.60 15.39
N ASN A 443 38.75 15.90 14.43
CA ASN A 443 38.98 15.60 13.03
C ASN A 443 39.82 16.67 12.32
N GLU A 444 40.61 16.22 11.35
CA GLU A 444 41.50 17.08 10.59
C GLU A 444 40.83 17.72 9.38
N GLY A 445 39.63 17.28 8.98
CA GLY A 445 38.90 17.85 7.84
C GLY A 445 39.27 17.20 6.51
N THR A 446 39.44 15.87 6.48
CA THR A 446 39.65 15.15 5.22
C THR A 446 38.39 15.15 4.35
N LYS A 447 38.52 14.88 3.04
CA LYS A 447 37.36 14.83 2.12
C LYS A 447 36.24 13.89 2.60
N ARG A 448 36.61 12.69 3.07
CA ARG A 448 35.67 11.70 3.61
C ARG A 448 34.99 12.22 4.89
N GLU A 449 35.73 12.92 5.74
CA GLU A 449 35.16 13.52 6.95
C GLU A 449 34.14 14.60 6.60
N PHE A 450 34.42 15.49 5.65
CA PHE A 450 33.45 16.49 5.20
C PHE A 450 32.18 15.86 4.61
N GLU A 451 32.32 14.77 3.85
CA GLU A 451 31.18 13.99 3.37
C GLU A 451 30.36 13.42 4.53
N LEU A 452 31.00 12.86 5.57
CA LEU A 452 30.33 12.39 6.79
C LEU A 452 29.69 13.55 7.59
N LEU A 453 30.34 14.70 7.67
CA LEU A 453 29.79 15.88 8.35
C LEU A 453 28.44 16.29 7.76
N HIS A 454 28.39 16.40 6.43
CA HIS A 454 27.19 16.80 5.71
C HIS A 454 26.12 15.72 5.63
N SER A 455 26.50 14.47 5.41
CA SER A 455 25.55 13.37 5.19
C SER A 455 25.04 12.74 6.49
N LEU A 456 25.76 12.93 7.60
CA LEU A 456 25.52 12.18 8.84
C LEU A 456 25.53 13.07 10.07
N TYR A 457 26.64 13.73 10.42
CA TYR A 457 26.75 14.41 11.72
C TYR A 457 25.82 15.62 11.86
N ILE A 458 25.75 16.51 10.85
CA ILE A 458 24.84 17.66 10.86
C ILE A 458 23.38 17.21 10.94
N PRO A 459 22.87 16.32 10.06
CA PRO A 459 21.49 15.85 10.14
C PRO A 459 21.12 15.24 11.49
N LEU A 460 22.03 14.46 12.09
CA LEU A 460 21.81 13.86 13.40
C LEU A 460 21.75 14.89 14.51
N PHE A 461 22.68 15.83 14.50
CA PHE A 461 22.74 16.86 15.50
C PHE A 461 21.51 17.79 15.44
N THR A 462 21.14 18.25 14.24
CA THR A 462 19.96 19.10 14.05
C THR A 462 18.67 18.45 14.54
N LYS A 463 18.60 17.12 14.44
CA LYS A 463 17.40 16.36 14.71
C LYS A 463 17.29 15.84 16.14
N TYR A 464 18.41 15.46 16.76
CA TYR A 464 18.42 14.80 18.08
C TYR A 464 19.10 15.62 19.17
N CYS A 465 19.92 16.59 18.80
CA CYS A 465 20.67 17.44 19.72
C CYS A 465 20.28 18.92 19.58
N SER A 466 19.09 19.23 19.06
CA SER A 466 18.62 20.60 18.86
C SER A 466 18.58 21.44 20.13
N HIS A 467 18.19 20.82 21.24
CA HIS A 467 18.26 21.42 22.57
C HIS A 467 19.68 21.79 23.04
N LEU A 468 20.72 21.31 22.35
CA LEU A 468 22.13 21.57 22.64
C LEU A 468 22.78 22.55 21.64
N PHE A 469 22.01 23.17 20.75
CA PHE A 469 22.56 24.11 19.74
C PHE A 469 23.42 25.22 20.36
N SER A 470 22.92 25.90 21.39
CA SER A 470 23.65 26.99 22.06
C SER A 470 24.93 26.49 22.77
N PRO A 471 24.88 25.46 23.64
CA PRO A 471 26.09 24.88 24.26
C PRO A 471 27.15 24.41 23.26
N PHE A 472 26.73 23.79 22.14
CA PHE A 472 27.67 23.32 21.12
C PHE A 472 28.26 24.46 20.31
N ALA A 473 27.46 25.46 19.95
CA ALA A 473 27.92 26.65 19.27
C ALA A 473 29.03 27.35 20.09
N LEU A 474 28.84 27.47 21.41
CA LEU A 474 29.85 27.98 22.34
C LEU A 474 31.11 27.12 22.37
N ALA A 475 30.96 25.80 22.44
CA ALA A 475 32.09 24.88 22.45
C ALA A 475 32.92 24.98 21.16
N VAL A 476 32.26 25.06 19.99
CA VAL A 476 32.94 25.20 18.70
C VAL A 476 33.68 26.53 18.60
N ILE A 477 33.08 27.65 19.00
CA ILE A 477 33.77 28.95 19.04
C ILE A 477 35.01 28.90 19.92
N LYS A 478 34.89 28.31 21.12
CA LYS A 478 36.03 28.18 22.03
C LYS A 478 37.15 27.36 21.40
N MET A 479 36.84 26.23 20.79
CA MET A 479 37.82 25.39 20.10
C MET A 479 38.44 26.09 18.89
N LEU A 480 37.68 26.89 18.14
CA LEU A 480 38.19 27.62 16.97
C LEU A 480 39.40 28.49 17.31
N THR A 481 39.47 29.06 18.52
CA THR A 481 40.63 29.84 18.98
C THR A 481 41.90 29.02 19.25
N GLU A 482 41.75 27.71 19.43
CA GLU A 482 42.84 26.78 19.80
C GLU A 482 43.38 25.96 18.61
N ILE A 483 42.64 25.88 17.50
CA ILE A 483 43.02 25.14 16.29
C ILE A 483 44.22 25.76 15.58
N LYS A 484 45.12 24.90 15.08
CA LYS A 484 46.33 25.31 14.36
C LYS A 484 46.33 25.02 12.84
N SER A 485 45.47 24.13 12.34
CA SER A 485 45.35 23.74 10.92
C SER A 485 44.18 24.42 10.20
N CYS A 486 44.27 24.57 8.88
CA CYS A 486 43.24 25.23 8.08
C CYS A 486 42.02 24.31 7.87
N GLU A 487 42.27 23.01 7.76
CA GLU A 487 41.33 21.96 7.43
C GLU A 487 40.38 21.69 8.62
N SER A 488 40.90 21.54 9.83
CA SER A 488 40.08 21.43 11.05
C SER A 488 39.25 22.69 11.30
N ALA A 489 39.81 23.88 11.02
CA ALA A 489 39.07 25.13 11.15
C ALA A 489 37.90 25.20 10.15
N ALA A 490 38.13 24.80 8.89
CA ALA A 490 37.07 24.71 7.89
C ALA A 490 36.00 23.69 8.29
N PHE A 491 36.40 22.53 8.81
CA PHE A 491 35.49 21.47 9.25
C PHE A 491 34.57 21.94 10.39
N MET A 492 35.15 22.50 11.45
CA MET A 492 34.39 23.05 12.58
C MET A 492 33.48 24.20 12.17
N LEU A 493 33.95 25.10 11.30
CA LEU A 493 33.13 26.22 10.83
C LEU A 493 31.96 25.78 9.95
N THR A 494 32.13 24.71 9.16
CA THR A 494 31.02 24.14 8.39
C THR A 494 29.92 23.60 9.30
N PHE A 495 30.29 22.91 10.38
CA PHE A 495 29.30 22.44 11.37
C PHE A 495 28.63 23.60 12.08
N PHE A 496 29.44 24.58 12.51
CA PHE A 496 28.94 25.78 13.19
C PHE A 496 27.94 26.55 12.33
N ASP A 497 28.25 26.79 11.05
CA ASP A 497 27.35 27.45 10.09
C ASP A 497 26.03 26.70 9.93
N ALA A 498 26.04 25.38 9.99
CA ALA A 498 24.82 24.58 9.86
C ALA A 498 23.88 24.68 11.06
N ILE A 499 24.41 24.87 12.28
CA ILE A 499 23.61 24.85 13.51
C ILE A 499 23.26 26.26 14.01
N VAL A 500 24.13 27.24 13.75
CA VAL A 500 23.98 28.62 14.24
C VAL A 500 22.76 29.32 13.65
N GLU A 501 22.25 28.87 12.50
CA GLU A 501 21.00 29.36 11.91
C GLU A 501 19.76 29.06 12.76
N ASN A 502 19.86 28.11 13.69
CA ASN A 502 18.76 27.65 14.52
C ASN A 502 18.93 28.02 16.00
N VAL A 503 19.94 28.81 16.35
CA VAL A 503 20.14 29.34 17.71
C VAL A 503 19.24 30.57 17.91
N ALA A 504 18.58 30.67 19.06
CA ALA A 504 17.71 31.79 19.40
C ALA A 504 18.49 33.11 19.54
N ASP A 505 17.84 34.23 19.18
CA ASP A 505 18.47 35.55 19.06
C ASP A 505 19.10 36.06 20.37
N ASP A 506 18.49 35.74 21.51
CA ASP A 506 19.01 36.07 22.85
C ASP A 506 20.34 35.39 23.17
N HIS A 507 20.62 34.24 22.57
CA HIS A 507 21.90 33.54 22.69
C HIS A 507 22.91 33.96 21.59
N LEU A 508 22.46 34.58 20.50
CA LEU A 508 23.35 35.04 19.42
C LEU A 508 24.27 36.18 19.89
N GLU A 509 23.79 37.08 20.76
CA GLU A 509 24.62 38.14 21.34
C GLU A 509 25.85 37.57 22.07
N VAL A 510 25.66 36.51 22.86
CA VAL A 510 26.75 35.86 23.62
C VAL A 510 27.74 35.16 22.68
N LEU A 511 27.23 34.52 21.61
CA LEU A 511 28.05 33.85 20.60
C LEU A 511 28.85 34.86 19.75
N SER A 512 28.26 36.03 19.46
CA SER A 512 28.87 37.06 18.61
C SER A 512 30.20 37.55 19.16
N GLN A 513 30.29 37.81 20.47
CA GLN A 513 31.49 38.30 21.12
C GLN A 513 32.64 37.28 21.00
N GLY A 514 32.38 36.01 21.30
CA GLY A 514 33.38 34.95 21.19
C GLY A 514 33.84 34.69 19.75
N PHE A 515 32.91 34.76 18.78
CA PHE A 515 33.25 34.59 17.36
C PHE A 515 34.06 35.78 16.80
N LEU A 516 33.74 37.01 17.22
CA LEU A 516 34.52 38.20 16.85
C LEU A 516 35.94 38.15 17.42
N ASP A 517 36.10 37.65 18.65
CA ASP A 517 37.42 37.46 19.26
C ASP A 517 38.25 36.44 18.46
N TYR A 518 37.64 35.35 17.98
CA TYR A 518 38.28 34.40 17.06
C TYR A 518 38.75 35.06 15.74
N LEU A 519 37.97 35.98 15.18
CA LEU A 519 38.33 36.69 13.95
C LEU A 519 39.41 37.77 14.15
N GLY A 520 39.80 38.07 15.40
CA GLY A 520 40.83 39.06 15.74
C GLY A 520 40.29 40.38 16.30
N GLY A 521 39.04 40.42 16.79
CA GLY A 521 38.45 41.57 17.45
C GLY A 521 37.94 42.67 16.50
N LYS A 522 37.89 43.93 16.95
CA LYS A 522 37.28 45.08 16.23
C LYS A 522 37.97 45.48 14.92
N ASP A 523 39.12 44.90 14.60
CA ASP A 523 39.89 45.16 13.38
C ASP A 523 39.65 44.07 12.30
N VAL A 524 38.38 43.72 12.04
CA VAL A 524 37.99 42.65 11.09
C VAL A 524 38.31 42.98 9.60
N ILE A 525 39.09 44.03 9.34
CA ILE A 525 39.49 44.39 7.97
C ILE A 525 40.71 43.57 7.57
N GLY A 526 40.40 42.42 6.97
CA GLY A 526 41.36 41.58 6.27
C GLY A 526 41.94 40.52 7.19
N MET A 527 41.40 39.30 7.07
CA MET A 527 42.02 38.09 7.57
C MET A 527 43.49 38.07 7.12
N LYS A 528 44.41 38.53 7.97
CA LYS A 528 45.84 38.49 7.69
C LYS A 528 46.16 37.02 7.48
N ARG A 529 46.44 36.62 6.23
CA ARG A 529 47.08 35.34 5.91
C ARG A 529 48.20 35.18 6.93
N GLN A 530 48.04 34.27 7.90
CA GLN A 530 49.16 33.90 8.75
C GLN A 530 50.17 33.29 7.79
N LYS A 531 51.18 34.08 7.41
CA LYS A 531 52.37 33.57 6.71
C LYS A 531 53.09 32.65 7.68
N LYS A 532 52.65 31.41 7.77
CA LYS A 532 53.54 30.28 8.07
C LYS A 532 54.23 29.88 6.77
N SER A 533 55.44 29.35 6.91
CA SER A 533 56.51 29.24 5.91
C SER A 533 56.08 28.73 4.54
N VAL A 534 56.76 29.26 3.51
CA VAL A 534 56.49 29.14 2.06
C VAL A 534 56.61 27.70 1.51
N GLU A 535 56.94 26.70 2.34
CA GLU A 535 57.26 25.34 1.89
C GLU A 535 56.04 24.38 1.82
N GLU A 536 54.85 24.78 2.30
CA GLU A 536 53.64 23.91 2.33
C GLU A 536 52.55 24.27 1.30
N TYR A 537 52.76 25.28 0.44
CA TYR A 537 51.66 25.94 -0.31
C TYR A 537 51.23 25.33 -1.66
N ASP A 538 51.79 24.19 -2.07
CA ASP A 538 51.73 23.77 -3.49
C ASP A 538 50.70 22.67 -3.83
N THR A 539 49.56 22.61 -3.13
CA THR A 539 48.43 21.76 -3.55
C THR A 539 47.19 22.60 -3.93
N LYS A 540 46.53 22.22 -5.04
CA LYS A 540 45.24 22.81 -5.45
C LYS A 540 44.16 22.67 -4.35
N GLU A 541 44.29 21.64 -3.52
CA GLU A 541 43.36 21.30 -2.45
C GLU A 541 43.44 22.29 -1.28
N PHE A 542 44.63 22.65 -0.82
CA PHE A 542 44.81 23.66 0.24
C PHE A 542 44.21 25.02 -0.17
N ASN A 543 44.44 25.47 -1.40
CA ASN A 543 43.88 26.70 -1.92
C ASN A 543 42.33 26.68 -1.96
N ALA A 544 41.73 25.51 -2.24
CA ALA A 544 40.28 25.34 -2.21
C ALA A 544 39.72 25.41 -0.78
N ILE A 545 40.39 24.77 0.18
CA ILE A 545 39.98 24.78 1.60
C ILE A 545 40.06 26.19 2.18
N VAL A 546 41.13 26.93 1.89
CA VAL A 546 41.27 28.33 2.32
C VAL A 546 40.15 29.21 1.74
N ALA A 547 39.74 28.98 0.49
CA ALA A 547 38.65 29.71 -0.14
C ALA A 547 37.29 29.41 0.53
N ILE A 548 37.02 28.13 0.86
CA ILE A 548 35.80 27.71 1.59
C ILE A 548 35.76 28.35 2.97
N LEU A 549 36.86 28.23 3.72
CA LEU A 549 37.01 28.81 5.04
C LEU A 549 36.73 30.32 5.04
N HIS A 550 37.28 31.04 4.06
CA HIS A 550 37.05 32.47 3.92
C HIS A 550 35.58 32.80 3.62
N SER A 551 34.95 32.02 2.73
CA SER A 551 33.53 32.16 2.40
C SER A 551 32.63 31.98 3.63
N LEU A 552 32.84 30.91 4.41
CA LEU A 552 32.09 30.62 5.64
C LEU A 552 32.25 31.72 6.68
N ARG A 553 33.48 32.22 6.87
CA ARG A 553 33.74 33.31 7.81
C ARG A 553 33.03 34.61 7.41
N ILE A 554 32.99 34.95 6.12
CA ILE A 554 32.24 36.12 5.64
C ILE A 554 30.74 35.93 5.88
N LYS A 555 30.20 34.75 5.57
CA LYS A 555 28.78 34.43 5.77
C LYS A 555 28.37 34.60 7.24
N LEU A 556 29.14 34.01 8.15
CA LEU A 556 28.92 34.11 9.59
C LEU A 556 29.15 35.54 10.11
N LEU A 557 30.18 36.23 9.64
CA LEU A 557 30.43 37.63 10.00
C LEU A 557 29.25 38.52 9.62
N ASN A 558 28.70 38.36 8.41
CA ASN A 558 27.52 39.11 7.98
C ASN A 558 26.35 38.88 8.93
N LYS A 559 26.13 37.65 9.39
CA LYS A 559 25.07 37.32 10.36
C LYS A 559 25.22 38.09 11.68
N TYR A 560 26.43 38.21 12.21
CA TYR A 560 26.68 38.92 13.47
C TYR A 560 26.79 40.44 13.33
N VAL A 561 27.10 40.96 12.14
CA VAL A 561 27.27 42.40 11.89
C VAL A 561 25.95 43.06 11.46
N SER A 562 24.98 42.32 10.93
CA SER A 562 23.70 42.85 10.43
C SER A 562 22.70 43.32 11.50
N GLU A 563 23.06 43.33 12.79
CA GLU A 563 22.22 43.82 13.90
C GLU A 563 22.68 45.19 14.47
N HIS A 564 23.35 46.01 13.65
CA HIS A 564 23.63 47.43 13.97
C HIS A 564 23.06 48.40 12.95
#